data_AF-Q12LF6-F1
#
_entry.id   AF-Q12LF6-F1
#
_cell.length_a   1.000
_cell.length_b   1.000
_cell.length_c   1.000
_cell.angle_alpha   90.00
_cell.angle_beta   90.00
_cell.angle_gamma   90.00
#
_symmetry.space_group_name_H-M   'P 1'
#
loop_
_entity.id
_entity.type
_entity.pdbx_description
1 polymer ?
#
loop_
_entity_poly.entity_id
_entity_poly.type
_entity_poly.pdbx_seq_one_letter_code
_entity_poly.pdbx_strand_id
1 'polypeptide(L)'
;MNRKEEATILKVQLQIGLVSVDQAVKWIDEQLLYCDVDNSDFEALASAASTSKHDEMVDALANLGSKYDNDIALGLVVGLIAKANSSVQDFIKVAHSIEHLEMIGVTTLADKGAYFKCSIEDIEAGVYGDVDSLRAELIEYLEGKRAMLDRLDSD
;
A
#
# COMPACT_ATOMS: atom_id res chain seq x y z
N MET A 1 -13.60 6.88 -0.87
CA MET A 1 -12.98 5.76 -1.61
C MET A 1 -14.00 4.65 -1.69
N ASN A 2 -14.15 4.04 -2.86
CA ASN A 2 -15.07 2.92 -3.06
C ASN A 2 -14.35 1.57 -2.84
N ARG A 3 -15.12 0.49 -2.74
CA ARG A 3 -14.61 -0.87 -2.50
C ARG A 3 -13.57 -1.32 -3.54
N LYS A 4 -13.75 -0.96 -4.81
CA LYS A 4 -12.86 -1.40 -5.89
C LYS A 4 -11.51 -0.68 -5.83
N GLU A 5 -11.52 0.59 -5.46
CA GLU A 5 -10.30 1.35 -5.15
C GLU A 5 -9.58 0.73 -3.95
N GLU A 6 -10.31 0.50 -2.85
CA GLU A 6 -9.78 -0.14 -1.63
C GLU A 6 -9.16 -1.53 -1.92
N ALA A 7 -9.85 -2.38 -2.68
CA ALA A 7 -9.33 -3.68 -3.10
C ALA A 7 -8.05 -3.54 -3.93
N THR A 8 -7.96 -2.52 -4.78
CA THR A 8 -6.77 -2.28 -5.61
C THR A 8 -5.59 -1.81 -4.76
N ILE A 9 -5.83 -0.92 -3.79
CA ILE A 9 -4.84 -0.47 -2.82
C ILE A 9 -4.34 -1.65 -1.99
N LEU A 10 -5.25 -2.45 -1.45
CA LEU A 10 -4.94 -3.63 -0.65
C LEU A 10 -4.13 -4.65 -1.45
N LYS A 11 -4.48 -4.88 -2.73
CA LYS A 11 -3.71 -5.73 -3.64
C LYS A 11 -2.27 -5.24 -3.77
N VAL A 12 -2.09 -3.95 -4.08
CA VAL A 12 -0.76 -3.35 -4.25
C VAL A 12 0.07 -3.49 -2.97
N GLN A 13 -0.53 -3.20 -1.81
CA GLN A 13 0.14 -3.35 -0.51
C GLN A 13 0.51 -4.80 -0.20
N LEU A 14 -0.32 -5.78 -0.58
CA LEU A 14 -0.05 -7.19 -0.40
C LEU A 14 1.12 -7.66 -1.29
N GLN A 15 1.16 -7.22 -2.55
CA GLN A 15 2.21 -7.57 -3.51
C GLN A 15 3.60 -7.13 -3.04
N ILE A 16 3.68 -6.00 -2.33
CA ILE A 16 4.94 -5.47 -1.78
C ILE A 16 5.19 -5.85 -0.32
N GLY A 17 4.33 -6.69 0.27
CA GLY A 17 4.50 -7.21 1.63
C GLY A 17 4.21 -6.22 2.77
N LEU A 18 3.50 -5.11 2.50
CA LEU A 18 3.07 -4.17 3.53
C LEU A 18 1.90 -4.65 4.38
N VAL A 19 1.07 -5.52 3.80
CA VAL A 19 -0.01 -6.22 4.49
C VAL A 19 0.13 -7.72 4.29
N SER A 20 -0.34 -8.50 5.26
CA SER A 20 -0.39 -9.96 5.15
C SER A 20 -1.68 -10.44 4.48
N VAL A 21 -1.71 -11.70 4.06
CA VAL A 21 -2.93 -12.37 3.60
C VAL A 21 -4.03 -12.30 4.67
N ASP A 22 -3.69 -12.52 5.95
CA ASP A 22 -4.66 -12.44 7.06
C ASP A 22 -5.30 -11.05 7.18
N GLN A 23 -4.52 -9.99 6.96
CA GLN A 23 -5.05 -8.63 6.95
C GLN A 23 -5.98 -8.40 5.76
N ALA A 24 -5.67 -8.98 4.60
CA ALA A 24 -6.54 -8.92 3.43
C ALA A 24 -7.85 -9.70 3.65
N VAL A 25 -7.77 -10.92 4.21
CA VAL A 25 -8.95 -11.72 4.60
C VAL A 25 -9.83 -10.95 5.57
N LYS A 26 -9.23 -10.33 6.60
CA LYS A 26 -9.98 -9.51 7.56
C LYS A 26 -10.75 -8.38 6.87
N TRP A 27 -10.13 -7.67 5.92
CA TRP A 27 -10.84 -6.64 5.16
C TRP A 27 -11.97 -7.25 4.32
N ILE A 28 -11.76 -8.40 3.67
CA ILE A 28 -12.79 -9.10 2.90
C ILE A 28 -13.98 -9.50 3.79
N ASP A 29 -13.72 -10.07 4.97
CA ASP A 29 -14.75 -10.45 5.93
C ASP A 29 -15.56 -9.22 6.37
N GLU A 30 -14.90 -8.09 6.64
CA GLU A 30 -15.57 -6.83 6.94
C GLU A 30 -16.45 -6.38 5.77
N GLN A 31 -15.97 -6.47 4.52
CA GLN A 31 -16.79 -6.12 3.34
C GLN A 31 -18.00 -7.03 3.19
N LEU A 32 -17.86 -8.34 3.44
CA LEU A 32 -18.96 -9.31 3.37
C LEU A 32 -20.08 -8.99 4.37
N LEU A 33 -19.74 -8.51 5.57
CA LEU A 33 -20.73 -8.09 6.57
C LEU A 33 -21.62 -6.94 6.08
N TYR A 34 -21.11 -6.11 5.17
CA TYR A 34 -21.82 -4.97 4.59
C TYR A 34 -22.29 -5.24 3.14
N CYS A 35 -22.19 -6.47 2.66
CA CYS A 35 -22.52 -6.86 1.30
C CYS A 35 -23.76 -7.76 1.29
N ASP A 36 -24.89 -7.24 0.80
CA ASP A 36 -26.07 -8.06 0.56
C ASP A 36 -25.83 -9.04 -0.60
N VAL A 37 -26.55 -10.16 -0.59
CA VAL A 37 -26.40 -11.26 -1.57
C VAL A 37 -26.67 -10.79 -3.01
N ASP A 38 -27.48 -9.75 -3.21
CA ASP A 38 -27.77 -9.17 -4.52
C ASP A 38 -26.66 -8.23 -5.05
N ASN A 39 -25.60 -8.02 -4.27
CA ASN A 39 -24.46 -7.20 -4.69
C ASN A 39 -23.60 -7.97 -5.71
N SER A 40 -23.22 -7.30 -6.80
CA SER A 40 -22.41 -7.90 -7.88
C SER A 40 -21.06 -8.45 -7.43
N ASP A 41 -20.54 -7.97 -6.30
CA ASP A 41 -19.22 -8.37 -5.79
C ASP A 41 -19.32 -9.49 -4.74
N PHE A 42 -20.53 -9.90 -4.33
CA PHE A 42 -20.72 -10.86 -3.23
C PHE A 42 -20.01 -12.19 -3.47
N GLU A 43 -20.21 -12.80 -4.66
CA GLU A 43 -19.58 -14.09 -4.99
C GLU A 43 -18.05 -13.99 -5.01
N ALA A 44 -17.51 -12.89 -5.54
CA ALA A 44 -16.08 -12.66 -5.60
C ALA A 44 -15.47 -12.48 -4.19
N LEU A 45 -16.14 -11.71 -3.32
CA LEU A 45 -15.73 -11.53 -1.92
C LEU A 45 -15.79 -12.87 -1.15
N ALA A 46 -16.89 -13.62 -1.30
CA ALA A 46 -17.06 -14.91 -0.64
C ALA A 46 -16.00 -15.93 -1.06
N SER A 47 -15.64 -15.94 -2.36
CA SER A 47 -14.54 -16.77 -2.85
C SER A 47 -13.20 -16.34 -2.27
N ALA A 48 -12.92 -15.02 -2.24
CA ALA A 48 -11.66 -14.48 -1.77
C ALA A 48 -11.42 -14.71 -0.26
N ALA A 49 -12.48 -14.71 0.55
CA ALA A 49 -12.40 -14.97 2.00
C ALA A 49 -11.82 -16.35 2.35
N SER A 50 -11.93 -17.32 1.43
CA SER A 50 -11.41 -18.68 1.63
C SER A 50 -9.93 -18.84 1.26
N THR A 51 -9.31 -17.79 0.69
CA THR A 51 -7.96 -17.85 0.16
C THR A 51 -6.92 -17.60 1.25
N SER A 52 -5.94 -18.51 1.34
CA SER A 52 -4.82 -18.43 2.30
C SER A 52 -3.45 -18.31 1.64
N LYS A 53 -3.37 -18.44 0.30
CA LYS A 53 -2.11 -18.29 -0.43
C LYS A 53 -1.95 -16.88 -0.96
N HIS A 54 -0.71 -16.38 -0.94
CA HIS A 54 -0.38 -15.02 -1.34
C HIS A 54 -0.79 -14.72 -2.79
N ASP A 55 -0.30 -15.50 -3.76
CA ASP A 55 -0.60 -15.28 -5.18
C ASP A 55 -2.10 -15.37 -5.49
N GLU A 56 -2.79 -16.38 -4.91
CA GLU A 56 -4.23 -16.55 -5.08
C GLU A 56 -5.02 -15.35 -4.50
N MET A 57 -4.55 -14.76 -3.39
CA MET A 57 -5.18 -13.58 -2.80
C MET A 57 -4.93 -12.33 -3.64
N VAL A 58 -3.74 -12.19 -4.22
CA VAL A 58 -3.43 -11.10 -5.17
C VAL A 58 -4.37 -11.17 -6.37
N ASP A 59 -4.57 -12.35 -6.95
CA ASP A 59 -5.48 -12.57 -8.07
C ASP A 59 -6.95 -12.30 -7.68
N ALA A 60 -7.36 -12.74 -6.49
CA ALA A 60 -8.70 -12.48 -5.97
C ALA A 60 -8.98 -10.96 -5.83
N LEU A 61 -8.05 -10.22 -5.24
CA LEU A 61 -8.16 -8.77 -5.11
C LEU A 61 -8.07 -8.06 -6.47
N ALA A 62 -7.33 -8.60 -7.44
CA ALA A 62 -7.29 -8.06 -8.81
C ALA A 62 -8.66 -8.13 -9.49
N ASN A 63 -9.42 -9.21 -9.29
CA ASN A 63 -10.76 -9.38 -9.85
C ASN A 63 -11.81 -8.48 -9.19
N LEU A 64 -11.62 -8.15 -7.91
CA LEU A 64 -12.46 -7.19 -7.17
C LEU A 64 -12.11 -5.73 -7.48
N GLY A 65 -10.84 -5.49 -7.80
CA GLY A 65 -10.28 -4.17 -7.98
C GLY A 65 -10.79 -3.42 -9.22
N SER A 66 -10.30 -2.20 -9.36
CA SER A 66 -10.49 -1.35 -10.54
C SER A 66 -9.14 -1.07 -11.20
N LYS A 67 -9.18 -0.35 -12.32
CA LYS A 67 -7.96 0.07 -13.00
C LYS A 67 -7.24 1.08 -12.12
N TYR A 68 -5.92 0.92 -11.98
CA TYR A 68 -5.08 1.87 -11.28
C TYR A 68 -5.18 3.28 -11.87
N ASP A 69 -5.47 4.28 -11.02
CA ASP A 69 -5.63 5.68 -11.36
C ASP A 69 -5.11 6.62 -10.25
N ASN A 70 -5.41 7.91 -10.35
CA ASN A 70 -4.93 8.94 -9.43
C ASN A 70 -5.49 8.76 -8.01
N ASP A 71 -6.77 8.40 -7.87
CA ASP A 71 -7.41 8.17 -6.57
C ASP A 71 -6.77 7.00 -5.82
N ILE A 72 -6.47 5.91 -6.54
CA ILE A 72 -5.75 4.76 -5.99
C ILE A 72 -4.33 5.14 -5.59
N ALA A 73 -3.64 5.93 -6.42
CA ALA A 73 -2.30 6.43 -6.10
C ALA A 73 -2.31 7.30 -4.83
N LEU A 74 -3.28 8.21 -4.72
CA LEU A 74 -3.46 9.07 -3.56
C LEU A 74 -3.74 8.26 -2.30
N GLY A 75 -4.70 7.32 -2.38
CA GLY A 75 -5.04 6.42 -1.28
C GLY A 75 -3.86 5.56 -0.82
N LEU A 76 -3.04 5.07 -1.75
CA LEU A 76 -1.78 4.39 -1.43
C LEU A 76 -0.84 5.29 -0.65
N VAL A 77 -0.55 6.50 -1.14
CA VAL A 77 0.38 7.43 -0.47
C VAL A 77 -0.11 7.78 0.93
N VAL A 78 -1.41 8.07 1.10
CA VAL A 78 -2.02 8.32 2.42
C VAL A 78 -1.83 7.12 3.35
N GLY A 79 -2.06 5.90 2.86
CA GLY A 79 -1.82 4.67 3.62
C GLY A 79 -0.35 4.48 4.02
N LEU A 80 0.59 4.78 3.13
CA LEU A 80 2.02 4.72 3.40
C LEU A 80 2.44 5.71 4.48
N ILE A 81 1.93 6.96 4.42
CA ILE A 81 2.18 7.99 5.44
C ILE A 81 1.65 7.54 6.80
N ALA A 82 0.41 7.05 6.86
CA ALA A 82 -0.20 6.58 8.10
C ALA A 82 0.60 5.40 8.70
N LYS A 83 1.03 4.45 7.87
CA LYS A 83 1.82 3.28 8.28
C LYS A 83 3.23 3.67 8.72
N ALA A 84 3.93 4.52 7.98
CA ALA A 84 5.23 5.03 8.40
C ALA A 84 5.13 5.82 9.72
N ASN A 85 3.94 6.34 10.06
CA ASN A 85 3.70 7.02 11.33
C ASN A 85 3.36 6.11 12.52
N SER A 86 3.00 4.84 12.31
CA SER A 86 2.53 3.97 13.40
C SER A 86 3.66 3.45 14.29
N SER A 87 4.79 3.06 13.70
CA SER A 87 5.93 2.51 14.45
C SER A 87 7.23 2.58 13.63
N VAL A 88 8.38 2.47 14.30
CA VAL A 88 9.68 2.36 13.61
C VAL A 88 9.73 1.13 12.69
N GLN A 89 9.18 0.01 13.12
CA GLN A 89 9.12 -1.21 12.32
C GLN A 89 8.27 -1.04 11.06
N ASP A 90 7.14 -0.34 11.16
CA ASP A 90 6.30 -0.04 10.00
C ASP A 90 6.96 0.98 9.06
N PHE A 91 7.65 1.99 9.60
CA PHE A 91 8.49 2.90 8.83
C PHE A 91 9.51 2.13 7.98
N ILE A 92 10.29 1.22 8.58
CA ILE A 92 11.29 0.41 7.87
C ILE A 92 10.64 -0.40 6.75
N LYS A 93 9.49 -1.01 7.01
CA LYS A 93 8.73 -1.74 5.99
C LYS A 93 8.32 -0.83 4.83
N VAL A 94 7.79 0.36 5.11
CA VAL A 94 7.42 1.33 4.06
C VAL A 94 8.65 1.73 3.24
N ALA A 95 9.75 2.10 3.90
CA ALA A 95 10.99 2.49 3.24
C ALA A 95 11.51 1.39 2.27
N HIS A 96 11.56 0.13 2.72
CA HIS A 96 11.95 -1.00 1.87
C HIS A 96 10.96 -1.27 0.73
N SER A 97 9.68 -0.97 0.91
CA SER A 97 8.64 -1.28 -0.07
C SER A 97 8.56 -0.27 -1.23
N ILE A 98 9.17 0.91 -1.10
CA ILE A 98 9.10 1.97 -2.14
C ILE A 98 9.78 1.53 -3.44
N GLU A 99 10.90 0.82 -3.36
CA GLU A 99 11.56 0.26 -4.54
C GLU A 99 10.66 -0.77 -5.26
N HIS A 100 9.89 -1.55 -4.50
CA HIS A 100 8.99 -2.57 -5.06
C HIS A 100 7.77 -1.97 -5.77
N LEU A 101 7.31 -0.78 -5.36
CA LEU A 101 6.19 -0.08 -6.01
C LEU A 101 6.50 0.23 -7.48
N GLU A 102 7.73 0.60 -7.79
CA GLU A 102 8.16 0.83 -9.17
C GLU A 102 8.06 -0.45 -10.02
N MET A 103 8.52 -1.59 -9.48
CA MET A 103 8.52 -2.86 -10.20
C MET A 103 7.13 -3.39 -10.56
N ILE A 104 6.10 -2.99 -9.80
CA ILE A 104 4.71 -3.36 -10.08
C ILE A 104 3.92 -2.26 -10.82
N GLY A 105 4.64 -1.26 -11.36
CA GLY A 105 4.07 -0.26 -12.26
C GLY A 105 3.52 1.00 -11.58
N VAL A 106 3.83 1.23 -10.30
CA VAL A 106 3.47 2.47 -9.59
C VAL A 106 4.57 3.51 -9.78
N THR A 107 4.48 4.25 -10.89
CA THR A 107 5.52 5.21 -11.31
C THR A 107 5.58 6.48 -10.47
N THR A 108 4.56 6.75 -9.64
CA THR A 108 4.49 7.96 -8.80
C THR A 108 5.56 7.98 -7.70
N LEU A 109 6.18 6.85 -7.38
CA LEU A 109 7.04 6.67 -6.20
C LEU A 109 8.50 6.28 -6.50
N ALA A 110 8.89 6.16 -7.77
CA ALA A 110 10.15 5.59 -8.24
C ALA A 110 11.45 6.30 -7.75
N ASP A 111 11.37 7.58 -7.37
CA ASP A 111 12.58 8.42 -7.31
C ASP A 111 13.51 8.17 -6.08
N LYS A 112 13.03 7.49 -5.03
CA LYS A 112 13.76 7.43 -3.74
C LYS A 112 13.84 6.05 -3.04
N GLY A 113 13.36 4.96 -3.65
CA GLY A 113 13.34 3.65 -2.98
C GLY A 113 14.72 3.15 -2.52
N ALA A 114 15.70 3.13 -3.43
CA ALA A 114 17.05 2.69 -3.13
C ALA A 114 17.75 3.56 -2.06
N TYR A 115 17.50 4.87 -2.06
CA TYR A 115 18.06 5.79 -1.07
C TYR A 115 17.65 5.42 0.36
N PHE A 116 16.35 5.21 0.59
CA PHE A 116 15.85 4.90 1.94
C PHE A 116 16.36 3.54 2.42
N LYS A 117 16.43 2.55 1.53
CA LYS A 117 17.00 1.22 1.84
C LYS A 117 18.46 1.30 2.28
N CYS A 118 19.33 1.94 1.49
CA CYS A 118 20.74 2.09 1.85
C CYS A 118 20.91 2.91 3.14
N SER A 119 20.07 3.92 3.35
CA SER A 119 20.14 4.75 4.55
C SER A 119 19.75 3.95 5.82
N ILE A 120 18.81 3.00 5.72
CA ILE A 120 18.50 2.09 6.82
C ILE A 120 19.68 1.16 7.11
N GLU A 121 20.29 0.58 6.07
CA GLU A 121 21.46 -0.29 6.21
C GLU A 121 22.64 0.44 6.90
N ASP A 122 22.88 1.71 6.55
CA ASP A 122 23.91 2.55 7.17
C ASP A 122 23.61 2.88 8.64
N ILE A 123 22.34 3.13 8.99
CA ILE A 123 21.92 3.36 10.39
C ILE A 123 22.10 2.07 11.21
N GLU A 124 21.70 0.91 10.68
CA GLU A 124 21.86 -0.39 11.34
C GLU A 124 23.33 -0.77 11.55
N ALA A 125 24.19 -0.39 10.60
CA ALA A 125 25.64 -0.56 10.69
C ALA A 125 26.33 0.47 11.62
N GLY A 126 25.60 1.45 12.15
CA GLY A 126 26.14 2.51 13.01
C GLY A 126 27.07 3.47 12.27
N VAL A 127 26.92 3.59 10.94
CA VAL A 127 27.79 4.38 10.07
C VAL A 127 27.37 5.84 10.05
N TYR A 128 26.07 6.11 9.87
CA TYR A 128 25.56 7.48 9.72
C TYR A 128 24.06 7.60 10.02
N GLY A 129 23.67 8.75 10.59
CA GLY A 129 22.27 9.15 10.74
C GLY A 129 21.55 8.55 11.96
N ASP A 130 20.28 8.90 12.08
CA ASP A 130 19.35 8.33 13.06
C ASP A 130 18.00 8.01 12.41
N VAL A 131 17.28 7.06 13.00
CA VAL A 131 16.05 6.50 12.42
C VAL A 131 14.91 7.51 12.39
N ASP A 132 14.86 8.45 13.33
CA ASP A 132 13.78 9.43 13.44
C ASP A 132 13.92 10.52 12.37
N SER A 133 15.15 10.97 12.11
CA SER A 133 15.46 11.88 11.00
C SER A 133 15.14 11.27 9.64
N LEU A 134 15.55 10.01 9.41
CA LEU A 134 15.25 9.31 8.16
C LEU A 134 13.74 9.08 7.97
N ARG A 135 13.03 8.79 9.06
CA ARG A 135 11.57 8.70 9.06
C ARG A 135 10.92 10.03 8.70
N ALA A 136 11.40 11.15 9.24
CA ALA A 136 10.89 12.48 8.90
C ALA A 136 11.07 12.79 7.41
N GLU A 137 12.25 12.50 6.84
CA GLU A 137 12.49 12.66 5.40
C GLU A 137 11.57 11.80 4.53
N LEU A 138 11.30 10.56 4.96
CA LEU A 138 10.35 9.70 4.25
C LEU A 138 8.95 10.29 4.25
N ILE A 139 8.47 10.77 5.40
CA ILE A 139 7.16 11.39 5.51
C ILE A 139 7.08 12.65 4.64
N GLU A 140 8.11 13.51 4.66
CA GLU A 140 8.16 14.70 3.81
C GLU A 140 8.12 14.34 2.32
N TYR A 141 8.86 13.32 1.90
CA TYR A 141 8.81 12.82 0.52
C TYR A 141 7.40 12.37 0.12
N LEU A 142 6.75 11.56 0.97
CA LEU A 142 5.42 11.05 0.70
C LEU A 142 4.36 12.17 0.69
N GLU A 143 4.44 13.14 1.60
CA GLU A 143 3.56 14.32 1.60
C GLU A 143 3.75 15.18 0.35
N GLY A 144 4.99 15.31 -0.14
CA GLY A 144 5.27 15.95 -1.43
C GLY A 144 4.59 15.24 -2.60
N LYS A 145 4.60 13.91 -2.61
CA LYS A 145 3.90 13.10 -3.62
C LYS A 145 2.39 13.21 -3.51
N ARG A 146 1.84 13.17 -2.29
CA ARG A 146 0.41 13.39 -2.02
C ARG A 146 -0.05 14.74 -2.56
N ALA A 147 0.67 15.82 -2.24
CA ALA A 147 0.34 17.17 -2.69
C ALA A 147 0.42 17.33 -4.23
N MET A 148 1.26 16.55 -4.91
CA MET A 148 1.29 16.51 -6.37
C MET A 148 0.05 15.82 -6.95
N LEU A 149 -0.38 14.69 -6.36
CA LEU A 149 -1.56 13.94 -6.81
C LEU A 149 -2.86 14.71 -6.56
N ASP A 150 -2.98 15.40 -5.42
CA ASP A 150 -4.13 16.25 -5.08
C ASP A 150 -4.33 17.39 -6.11
N ARG A 151 -3.24 17.92 -6.68
CA ARG A 151 -3.31 18.98 -7.70
C ARG A 151 -3.79 18.45 -9.05
N LEU A 152 -3.37 17.24 -9.42
CA LEU A 152 -3.77 16.61 -10.68
C LEU A 152 -5.26 16.26 -10.73
N ASP A 153 -5.91 16.11 -9.58
CA ASP A 153 -7.35 15.86 -9.48
C ASP A 153 -8.20 17.14 -9.51
N SER A 154 -7.55 18.30 -9.34
CA SER A 154 -8.21 19.62 -9.28
C SER A 154 -8.27 20.35 -10.63
N ASP A 155 -7.61 19.82 -11.66
CA ASP A 155 -7.51 20.37 -13.02
C ASP A 155 -8.41 19.62 -14.02
#